data_AF-A0A193QEY3-F1
#
_entry.id   AF-A0A193QEY3-F1
#
_cell.length_a   1.000
_cell.length_b   1.000
_cell.length_c   1.000
_cell.angle_alpha   90.00
_cell.angle_beta   90.00
_cell.angle_gamma   90.00
#
_symmetry.space_group_name_H-M   'P 1'
#
loop_
_entity.id
_entity.type
_entity.pdbx_description
1 polymer ?
#
loop_
_entity_poly.entity_id
_entity_poly.type
_entity_poly.pdbx_seq_one_letter_code
_entity_poly.pdbx_strand_id
1 'polypeptide(L)'
;MNLGTEKLKRNINSLMSNKQVKSVAELSRRIGMPQPTLHRMLNGEVKSPRLAVVQNIAKFFNVEANDLLYKDLTLKDNHQPYR
;
A
#
# COMPACT_ATOMS: atom_id res chain seq x y z
N MET A 1 -10.51 7.79 -15.11
CA MET A 1 -10.44 6.73 -14.08
C MET A 1 -9.11 6.01 -14.25
N ASN A 2 -8.30 5.97 -13.20
CA ASN A 2 -6.96 5.38 -13.26
C ASN A 2 -7.04 3.99 -12.60
N LEU A 3 -7.33 2.95 -13.37
CA LEU A 3 -7.75 1.64 -12.86
C LEU A 3 -6.72 1.00 -11.91
N GLY A 4 -5.43 1.29 -12.09
CA GLY A 4 -4.35 0.81 -11.22
C GLY A 4 -4.34 1.45 -9.82
N THR A 5 -4.84 2.68 -9.67
CA THR A 5 -4.77 3.41 -8.39
C THR A 5 -5.87 2.97 -7.43
N GLU A 6 -7.03 2.61 -7.95
CA GLU A 6 -8.14 2.07 -7.15
C GLU A 6 -7.78 0.72 -6.53
N LYS A 7 -7.09 -0.15 -7.29
CA LYS A 7 -6.58 -1.43 -6.79
C LYS A 7 -5.56 -1.23 -5.68
N LEU A 8 -4.59 -0.34 -5.87
CA LEU A 8 -3.57 -0.03 -4.86
C LEU A 8 -4.20 0.49 -3.56
N LYS A 9 -5.18 1.40 -3.66
CA LYS A 9 -5.92 1.90 -2.50
C LYS A 9 -6.65 0.77 -1.76
N ARG A 10 -7.31 -0.11 -2.50
CA ARG A 10 -8.04 -1.26 -1.93
C ARG A 10 -7.09 -2.21 -1.20
N ASN A 11 -5.97 -2.55 -1.82
CA ASN A 11 -4.92 -3.39 -1.23
C ASN A 11 -4.40 -2.78 0.08
N ILE A 12 -4.03 -1.50 0.06
CA ILE A 12 -3.50 -0.81 1.25
C ILE A 12 -4.55 -0.78 2.37
N ASN A 13 -5.82 -0.50 2.08
CA ASN A 13 -6.88 -0.52 3.08
C ASN A 13 -7.04 -1.91 3.72
N SER A 14 -7.04 -2.99 2.93
CA SER A 14 -7.10 -4.35 3.47
C SER A 14 -5.88 -4.70 4.33
N LEU A 15 -4.68 -4.31 3.90
CA LEU A 15 -3.45 -4.52 4.68
C LEU A 15 -3.45 -3.71 5.99
N MET A 16 -3.99 -2.49 5.97
CA MET A 16 -4.17 -1.67 7.16
C MET A 16 -5.11 -2.35 8.17
N SER A 17 -6.23 -2.91 7.71
CA SER A 17 -7.12 -3.71 8.56
C SER A 17 -6.41 -4.91 9.17
N ASN A 18 -5.61 -5.65 8.38
CA ASN A 18 -4.86 -6.82 8.86
C ASN A 18 -3.81 -6.47 9.93
N LYS A 19 -3.13 -5.32 9.82
CA LYS A 19 -2.13 -4.87 10.80
C LYS A 19 -2.66 -3.90 11.86
N GLN A 20 -3.99 -3.82 12.02
CA GLN A 20 -4.66 -2.92 12.99
C GLN A 20 -4.26 -1.44 12.85
N VAL A 21 -3.91 -1.00 11.64
CA VAL A 21 -3.59 0.40 11.36
C VAL A 21 -4.89 1.17 11.16
N LYS A 22 -5.23 2.03 12.13
CA LYS A 22 -6.52 2.72 12.17
C LYS A 22 -6.69 3.81 11.12
N SER A 23 -5.61 4.39 10.61
CA SER A 23 -5.69 5.57 9.73
C SER A 23 -4.46 5.75 8.86
N VAL A 24 -4.66 6.43 7.73
CA VAL A 24 -3.62 6.76 6.74
C VAL A 24 -2.48 7.59 7.36
N ALA A 25 -2.81 8.47 8.31
CA ALA A 25 -1.83 9.27 9.06
C ALA A 25 -0.93 8.41 9.97
N GLU A 26 -1.49 7.35 10.57
CA GLU A 26 -0.71 6.40 11.36
C GLU A 26 0.20 5.58 10.44
N LEU A 27 -0.32 5.10 9.31
CA LEU A 27 0.50 4.43 8.31
C LEU A 27 1.66 5.32 7.85
N SER A 28 1.38 6.59 7.55
CA SER A 28 2.39 7.52 7.06
C SER A 28 3.51 7.73 8.09
N ARG A 29 3.16 7.86 9.39
CA ARG A 29 4.14 7.94 10.48
C ARG A 29 4.97 6.67 10.59
N ARG A 30 4.35 5.49 10.53
CA ARG A 30 5.04 4.20 10.66
C ARG A 30 6.04 3.91 9.54
N ILE A 31 5.71 4.32 8.31
CA ILE A 31 6.61 4.13 7.15
C ILE A 31 7.56 5.31 6.92
N GLY A 32 7.51 6.35 7.76
CA GLY A 32 8.34 7.56 7.61
C GLY A 32 7.98 8.41 6.38
N MET A 33 6.73 8.39 5.94
CA MET A 33 6.24 9.12 4.77
C MET A 33 5.39 10.34 5.17
N PRO A 34 5.49 11.46 4.43
CA PRO A 34 4.51 12.53 4.55
C PRO A 34 3.11 12.04 4.17
N GLN A 35 2.14 12.22 5.09
CA GLN A 35 0.71 11.96 4.85
C GLN A 35 0.19 12.52 3.51
N PRO A 36 0.49 13.77 3.08
CA PRO A 36 -0.04 14.29 1.81
C PRO A 36 0.49 13.52 0.59
N THR A 37 1.70 12.97 0.67
CA THR A 37 2.28 12.14 -0.39
C THR A 37 1.54 10.80 -0.48
N LEU A 38 1.28 10.18 0.66
CA LEU A 38 0.57 8.91 0.71
C LEU A 38 -0.90 9.07 0.28
N HIS A 39 -1.55 10.17 0.68
CA HIS A 39 -2.92 10.48 0.26
C HIS A 39 -3.03 10.68 -1.25
N ARG A 40 -2.15 11.48 -1.86
CA ARG A 40 -2.10 11.67 -3.31
C ARG A 40 -1.85 10.36 -4.07
N MET A 41 -1.01 9.49 -3.51
CA MET A 41 -0.74 8.17 -4.08
C MET A 41 -1.98 7.26 -4.04
N LEU A 42 -2.69 7.23 -2.91
CA LEU A 42 -3.93 6.45 -2.75
C LEU A 42 -5.07 6.97 -3.63
N ASN A 43 -5.15 8.28 -3.86
CA ASN A 43 -6.18 8.87 -4.74
C ASN A 43 -5.82 8.84 -6.22
N GLY A 44 -4.63 8.31 -6.57
CA GLY A 44 -4.20 8.22 -7.95
C GLY A 44 -3.80 9.54 -8.60
N GLU A 45 -3.58 10.57 -7.79
CA GLU A 45 -3.03 11.87 -8.22
C GLU A 45 -1.55 11.73 -8.62
N VAL A 46 -0.88 10.68 -8.16
CA VAL A 46 0.49 10.34 -8.54
C VAL A 46 0.46 9.33 -9.69
N LYS A 47 0.77 9.80 -10.91
CA LYS A 47 0.84 8.94 -12.12
C LYS A 47 1.87 7.80 -12.00
N SER A 48 2.98 8.04 -11.31
CA SER A 48 4.03 7.06 -11.05
C SER A 48 4.52 7.18 -9.61
N PRO A 49 3.91 6.45 -8.65
CA PRO A 49 4.44 6.43 -7.30
C PRO A 49 5.87 5.92 -7.34
N ARG A 50 6.78 6.62 -6.65
CA ARG A 50 8.19 6.20 -6.60
C ARG A 50 8.24 4.78 -6.05
N LEU A 51 8.95 3.88 -6.74
CA LEU A 51 9.05 2.47 -6.34
C LEU A 51 9.53 2.33 -4.89
N ALA A 52 10.41 3.22 -4.43
CA ALA A 52 10.85 3.30 -3.03
C ALA A 52 9.68 3.42 -2.02
N VAL A 53 8.63 4.16 -2.38
CA VAL A 53 7.43 4.34 -1.53
C VAL A 53 6.63 3.05 -1.46
N VAL A 54 6.37 2.46 -2.63
CA VAL A 54 5.69 1.17 -2.74
C VAL A 54 6.44 0.11 -1.94
N GLN A 55 7.78 0.08 -2.07
CA GLN A 55 8.64 -0.83 -1.31
C GLN A 55 8.58 -0.59 0.20
N ASN A 56 8.56 0.66 0.68
CA ASN A 56 8.44 0.94 2.12
C ASN A 56 7.09 0.46 2.69
N ILE A 57 6.00 0.71 1.95
CA ILE A 57 4.66 0.22 2.33
C ILE A 57 4.65 -1.31 2.33
N ALA A 58 5.18 -1.92 1.27
CA ALA A 58 5.24 -3.35 1.09
C ALA A 58 6.08 -4.03 2.20
N LYS A 59 7.25 -3.48 2.55
CA LYS A 59 8.08 -3.91 3.69
C LYS A 59 7.34 -3.81 5.01
N PHE A 60 6.63 -2.70 5.26
CA PHE A 60 5.86 -2.53 6.49
C PHE A 60 4.76 -3.60 6.64
N PHE A 61 4.09 -3.93 5.54
CA PHE A 61 3.05 -4.97 5.49
C PHE A 61 3.59 -6.38 5.27
N ASN A 62 4.90 -6.54 5.06
CA ASN A 62 5.56 -7.81 4.73
C ASN A 62 5.01 -8.47 3.45
N VAL A 63 4.77 -7.66 2.42
CA VAL A 63 4.32 -8.09 1.09
C VAL A 63 5.29 -7.61 0.02
N GLU A 64 5.13 -8.07 -1.23
CA GLU A 64 5.94 -7.59 -2.36
C GLU A 64 5.42 -6.27 -2.94
N ALA A 65 6.33 -5.39 -3.36
CA ALA A 65 5.97 -4.12 -3.99
C ALA A 65 5.20 -4.32 -5.31
N ASN A 66 5.59 -5.34 -6.09
CA ASN A 66 4.89 -5.73 -7.31
C ASN A 66 3.49 -6.25 -6.99
N ASP A 67 3.34 -7.04 -5.94
CA ASP A 67 2.03 -7.56 -5.54
C ASP A 67 1.08 -6.45 -5.09
N LEU A 68 1.60 -5.43 -4.41
CA LEU A 68 0.82 -4.25 -4.04
C LEU A 68 0.27 -3.49 -5.25
N LEU A 69 0.99 -3.48 -6.37
CA LEU A 69 0.67 -2.74 -7.60
C LEU A 69 -0.17 -3.56 -8.61
N TYR A 70 0.19 -4.82 -8.82
CA TYR A 70 -0.33 -5.64 -9.90
C TYR A 70 -1.36 -6.68 -9.45
N LYS A 71 -1.26 -7.20 -8.21
CA LYS A 71 -2.17 -8.21 -7.66
C LYS A 71 -3.30 -7.59 -6.84
N ASP A 72 -4.41 -8.30 -6.73
CA ASP A 72 -5.47 -8.01 -5.75
C ASP A 72 -5.18 -8.77 -4.46
N LEU A 73 -4.69 -8.06 -3.44
CA LEU A 73 -4.38 -8.60 -2.12
C LEU A 73 -5.62 -8.74 -1.23
N THR A 74 -6.79 -8.32 -1.71
CA THR A 74 -8.05 -8.46 -0.97
C THR A 74 -8.66 -9.85 -1.06
N LEU A 75 -8.19 -10.69 -1.99
CA LEU A 75 -8.85 -11.97 -2.36
C LEU A 75 -8.06 -13.22 -1.93
N LYS A 76 -6.84 -13.11 -1.39
CA LYS A 76 -6.02 -14.25 -0.94
C LYS A 76 -5.19 -13.82 0.29
N ASP A 77 -5.34 -14.41 1.47
CA ASP A 77 -5.02 -15.79 1.89
C ASP A 77 -3.51 -16.12 1.75
N ASN A 78 -2.82 -16.15 2.89
CA ASN A 78 -1.60 -16.92 3.17
C ASN A 78 -0.34 -16.70 2.29
N HIS A 79 0.04 -15.47 1.92
CA HIS A 79 1.36 -15.27 1.31
C HIS A 79 2.47 -15.41 2.37
N GLN A 80 3.19 -16.52 2.25
CA GLN A 80 4.29 -16.96 3.10
C GLN A 80 5.39 -15.89 3.18
N PRO A 81 6.04 -15.74 4.35
CA PRO A 81 7.10 -14.76 4.55
C PRO A 81 8.28 -15.06 3.63
N TYR A 82 8.84 -14.00 3.04
CA TYR A 82 10.15 -14.03 2.40
C TYR A 82 11.17 -14.52 3.42
N ARG A 83 11.78 -15.67 3.14
CA ARG A 83 12.89 -16.27 3.88
C ARG A 83 14.21 -15.73 3.35
#